data_AF-A0AAJ1TGN9-F1
#
_entry.id   AF-A0AAJ1TGN9-F1
#
_cell.length_a   1.000
_cell.length_b   1.000
_cell.length_c   1.000
_cell.angle_alpha   90.00
_cell.angle_beta   90.00
_cell.angle_gamma   90.00
#
_symmetry.space_group_name_H-M   'P 1'
#
loop_
_entity.id
_entity.type
_entity.pdbx_description
1 polymer ?
#
loop_
_entity_poly.entity_id
_entity_poly.type
_entity_poly.pdbx_seq_one_letter_code
_entity_poly.pdbx_strand_id
1 'polypeptide(L)' 'MQFTEEGLETLSPSSGSTFSWDLIHRIVDRPQVYLIYVQKTCAVIVPKRAFSSEVDHQKWREQIVLLSKKEIQ' A
#
# COMPACT_ATOMS: atom_id res chain seq x y z
N MET A 1 3.62 -6.25 12.71
CA MET A 1 3.66 -5.80 11.31
C MET A 1 5.09 -5.42 11.01
N GLN A 2 5.69 -6.03 10.00
CA GLN A 2 7.06 -5.76 9.59
C GLN A 2 7.08 -5.45 8.09
N PHE A 3 7.63 -4.29 7.73
CA PHE A 3 7.89 -3.93 6.34
C PHE A 3 9.25 -4.55 5.94
N THR A 4 9.26 -5.30 4.84
CA THR A 4 10.47 -5.85 4.22
C THR A 4 10.61 -5.26 2.81
N GLU A 5 11.78 -5.46 2.19
CA GLU A 5 12.00 -5.06 0.79
C GLU A 5 11.05 -5.77 -0.18
N GLU A 6 10.57 -6.97 0.19
CA GLU A 6 9.73 -7.83 -0.66
C GLU A 6 8.23 -7.63 -0.40
N GLY A 7 7.85 -7.16 0.79
CA GLY A 7 6.45 -7.03 1.15
C GLY A 7 6.16 -6.46 2.54
N LEU A 8 4.89 -6.55 2.94
CA LEU A 8 4.44 -6.35 4.31
C LEU A 8 4.03 -7.71 4.89
N GLU A 9 4.69 -8.08 5.99
CA GLU A 9 4.32 -9.28 6.73
C GLU A 9 3.48 -8.91 7.94
N THR A 10 2.27 -9.49 7.98
CA THR A 10 1.36 -9.45 9.11
C THR A 10 1.29 -10.83 9.73
N LEU A 11 1.96 -11.00 10.86
CA LEU A 11 1.80 -12.17 11.72
C LEU A 11 0.83 -11.83 12.86
N SER A 12 -0.24 -12.62 12.96
CA SER A 12 -1.14 -12.67 14.11
C SER A 12 -1.18 -14.11 14.66
N PRO A 13 -1.57 -14.32 15.93
CA PRO A 13 -1.62 -15.66 16.53
C PRO A 13 -2.55 -16.65 15.78
N SER A 14 -3.51 -16.12 15.02
CA SER A 14 -4.52 -16.89 14.29
C SER A 14 -4.34 -16.89 12.76
N SER A 15 -3.49 -16.01 12.21
CA SER A 15 -3.22 -15.95 10.77
C SER A 15 -1.93 -15.21 10.45
N GLY A 16 -1.24 -15.64 9.40
CA GLY A 16 -0.19 -14.88 8.72
C GLY A 16 -0.69 -14.37 7.36
N SER A 17 -0.27 -13.19 6.94
CA SER A 17 -0.45 -12.74 5.55
C SER A 17 0.82 -12.05 5.07
N THR A 18 1.25 -12.45 3.89
CA THR A 18 2.41 -11.88 3.18
C THR A 18 1.86 -11.03 2.04
N PHE A 19 2.02 -9.72 2.14
CA PHE A 19 1.60 -8.79 1.11
C PHE A 19 2.83 -8.42 0.28
N SER A 20 3.05 -9.08 -0.85
CA SER A 20 4.19 -8.77 -1.72
C SER A 20 3.91 -7.50 -2.54
N TRP A 21 4.90 -6.61 -2.63
CA TRP A 21 4.78 -5.37 -3.41
C TRP A 21 4.61 -5.64 -4.91
N ASP A 22 5.19 -6.73 -5.41
CA ASP A 22 5.09 -7.16 -6.82
C ASP A 22 3.65 -7.53 -7.23
N LEU A 23 2.79 -7.84 -6.25
CA LEU A 23 1.38 -8.12 -6.51
C LEU A 23 0.58 -6.85 -6.76
N ILE A 24 1.10 -5.65 -6.47
CA ILE A 24 0.38 -4.41 -6.74
C ILE A 24 0.27 -4.24 -8.26
N HIS A 25 -0.95 -4.45 -8.75
CA HIS A 25 -1.31 -4.29 -10.15
C HIS A 25 -1.47 -2.81 -10.53
N ARG A 26 -2.11 -2.03 -9.66
CA ARG A 26 -2.49 -0.64 -9.94
C ARG A 26 -2.72 0.16 -8.66
N ILE A 27 -2.30 1.42 -8.67
CA ILE A 27 -2.61 2.38 -7.61
C ILE A 27 -3.41 3.53 -8.23
N VAL A 28 -4.55 3.86 -7.63
CA VAL A 28 -5.42 4.96 -8.07
C VAL A 28 -5.57 5.98 -6.94
N ASP A 29 -5.26 7.24 -7.23
CA ASP A 29 -5.49 8.37 -6.33
C ASP A 29 -6.94 8.88 -6.49
N ARG A 30 -7.65 8.96 -5.36
CA ARG A 30 -8.94 9.64 -5.25
C ARG A 30 -8.84 10.75 -4.20
N PRO A 31 -9.72 11.76 -4.24
CA PRO A 31 -9.63 12.90 -3.32
C PRO A 31 -9.46 12.55 -1.84
N GLN A 32 -10.07 11.44 -1.37
CA GLN A 32 -10.06 11.06 0.05
C GLN A 32 -9.29 9.76 0.35
N VAL A 33 -8.99 8.94 -0.66
CA VAL A 33 -8.45 7.58 -0.48
C VAL A 33 -7.52 7.21 -1.62
N TYR A 34 -6.62 6.27 -1.35
CA TYR A 34 -5.93 5.48 -2.37
C TYR A 34 -6.60 4.12 -2.53
N LEU A 35 -6.75 3.68 -3.77
CA LEU A 35 -7.13 2.31 -4.10
C LEU A 35 -5.90 1.57 -4.62
N ILE A 36 -5.45 0.57 -3.87
CA ILE A 36 -4.28 -0.25 -4.20
C ILE A 36 -4.79 -1.62 -4.63
N TYR A 37 -4.87 -1.84 -5.93
CA TYR A 37 -5.30 -3.11 -6.51
C TYR A 37 -4.14 -4.10 -6.48
N VAL A 38 -4.28 -5.17 -5.70
CA VAL A 38 -3.32 -6.29 -5.69
C VAL A 38 -3.69 -7.41 -6.65
N GLN A 39 -4.96 -7.44 -7.08
CA GLN A 39 -5.44 -8.30 -8.16
C GLN A 39 -6.56 -7.57 -8.88
N LYS A 40 -7.06 -8.09 -10.01
CA LYS A 40 -8.13 -7.45 -10.78
C LYS A 40 -9.42 -7.22 -9.96
N THR A 41 -9.66 -8.05 -8.94
CA THR A 41 -10.88 -8.04 -8.12
C THR A 41 -10.63 -7.74 -6.65
N CYS A 42 -9.37 -7.45 -6.25
CA CYS A 42 -9.00 -7.23 -4.87
C CYS A 42 -8.24 -5.90 -4.73
N ALA A 43 -8.75 -5.02 -3.87
CA ALA A 43 -8.13 -3.74 -3.59
C ALA A 43 -8.05 -3.49 -2.08
N VAL A 44 -6.94 -2.89 -1.67
CA VAL A 44 -6.77 -2.30 -0.35
C VAL A 44 -7.10 -0.81 -0.46
N ILE A 45 -7.85 -0.31 0.53
CA ILE A 45 -8.24 1.09 0.60
C ILE A 45 -7.39 1.75 1.68
N VAL A 46 -6.66 2.81 1.33
CA VAL A 46 -5.88 3.60 2.28
C VAL A 46 -6.46 5.01 2.34
N PRO A 47 -7.16 5.39 3.43
CA PRO A 47 -7.67 6.74 3.59
C PRO A 47 -6.56 7.77 3.76
N LYS A 48 -6.61 8.90 3.05
CA LYS A 48 -5.60 9.98 3.20
C LYS A 48 -5.60 10.58 4.60
N ARG A 49 -6.77 10.61 5.26
CA ARG A 49 -6.90 11.05 6.65
C ARG A 49 -6.17 10.17 7.67
N ALA A 50 -5.67 8.99 7.28
CA ALA A 50 -4.89 8.14 8.16
C ALA A 50 -3.44 8.62 8.32
N PHE A 51 -2.98 9.54 7.47
CA PHE A 51 -1.67 10.15 7.61
C PHE A 51 -1.73 11.30 8.61
N SER A 52 -0.81 11.29 9.59
CA SER A 52 -0.73 12.28 10.67
C SER A 52 -0.31 13.67 10.18
N SER A 53 0.37 13.73 9.02
CA SER A 53 0.83 14.96 8.40
C SER A 53 0.98 14.79 6.88
N GLU A 54 1.02 15.91 6.16
CA GLU A 54 1.30 15.94 4.71
C GLU A 54 2.68 15.36 4.40
N VAL A 55 3.66 15.55 5.29
CA VAL A 55 5.02 15.00 5.14
C VAL A 55 5.00 13.48 5.20
N ASP A 56 4.25 12.90 6.14
CA ASP A 56 4.11 11.45 6.27
C ASP A 56 3.37 10.85 5.08
N HIS A 57 2.34 11.56 4.60
CA HIS A 57 1.62 11.19 3.39
C HIS A 57 2.53 11.18 2.16
N GLN A 58 3.35 12.21 1.98
CA GLN A 58 4.27 12.30 0.85
C GLN A 58 5.37 11.22 0.90
N LYS A 59 5.95 10.96 2.08
CA LYS A 59 6.89 9.85 2.28
C LYS A 59 6.28 8.50 1.92
N TRP A 60 5.03 8.27 2.33
CA TRP A 60 4.31 7.05 1.99
C TRP A 60 4.10 6.91 0.47
N ARG A 61 3.73 8.00 -0.22
CA ARG A 61 3.56 8.02 -1.69
C ARG A 61 4.86 7.65 -2.41
N GLU A 62 5.99 8.21 -1.97
CA GLU A 62 7.30 7.90 -2.56
C GLU A 62 7.68 6.44 -2.34
N GLN A 63 7.49 5.92 -1.12
CA GLN A 63 7.80 4.54 -0.79
C GLN A 63 6.92 3.54 -1.56
N ILE A 64 5.62 3.78 -1.66
CA ILE A 64 4.72 2.83 -2.36
C ILE A 64 5.03 2.78 -3.86
N VAL A 65 5.41 3.90 -4.48
CA VAL A 65 5.85 3.94 -5.89
C VAL A 65 7.15 3.19 -6.07
N LEU A 66 8.13 3.44 -5.19
CA LEU A 66 9.44 2.78 -5.23
C LEU A 66 9.33 1.25 -5.08
N LEU A 67 8.57 0.80 -4.08
CA LEU A 67 8.44 -0.62 -3.74
C LEU A 67 7.57 -1.38 -4.74
N SER A 68 6.46 -0.79 -5.21
CA SER A 68 5.57 -1.44 -6.17
C SER A 68 6.04 -1.35 -7.62
N LYS A 69 7.00 -0.44 -7.91
CA LYS A 69 7.40 -0.06 -9.27
C LYS A 69 6.21 0.34 -10.14
N LYS A 70 5.17 0.93 -9.53
CA LYS A 70 3.96 1.44 -10.19
C LYS A 70 3.85 2.95 -10.03
N GLU A 71 3.37 3.60 -11.07
CA GLU A 71 2.95 4.99 -11.01
C GLU A 71 1.55 5.09 -10.39
N ILE A 72 1.30 6.19 -9.67
CA ILE A 72 -0.01 6.51 -9.13
C ILE A 72 -0.83 7.19 -10.23
N GLN A 73 -2.01 6.64 -10.53
CA GLN A 73 -2.91 7.14 -11.57
C GLN A 73 -4.05 7.99 -11.02
#